data_AF-A0A292PLD6-F1
#
_entry.id   AF-A0A292PLD6-F1
#
_cell.length_a   1.000
_cell.length_b   1.000
_cell.length_c   1.000
_cell.angle_alpha   90.00
_cell.angle_beta   90.00
_cell.angle_gamma   90.00
#
_symmetry.space_group_name_H-M   'P 1'
#
loop_
_entity.id
_entity.type
_entity.pdbx_description
1 polymer ?
#
loop_
_entity_poly.entity_id
_entity_poly.type
_entity_poly.pdbx_seq_one_letter_code
_entity_poly.pdbx_strand_id
1 'polypeptide(L)'
;MIGSVDDMKRDAYDELKQTLEEEELEVCEVMGELYVSNPRHLGLAGLPDRLRAVEEDLRIVEAGVAASEKKIAATEEKIAELNDQVSILKLAGPDYKRVRNPFLSVFKRDIMKETLKQSDRNFIAEGNVIAHSGDAAIDALLYDGEGRRQDWYVFEELYGLHPSDVRKITHGETIEVLNRHARVKANDPPEAEEFYRRFAVFLAAFKREDPVSNYLLYDHTNPTRAAYWCLLELQI
;
A
#
# COMPACT_ATOMS: atom_id res chain seq x y z
N MET A 1 -17.51 -95.48 -3.26
CA MET A 1 -18.48 -95.04 -2.25
C MET A 1 -18.15 -93.58 -1.99
N ILE A 2 -19.02 -92.67 -2.44
CA ILE A 2 -18.93 -91.24 -2.13
C ILE A 2 -18.87 -91.17 -0.59
N GLY A 3 -17.90 -90.43 -0.04
CA GLY A 3 -17.80 -90.24 1.40
C GLY A 3 -19.17 -89.84 1.94
N SER A 4 -19.54 -90.36 3.11
CA SER A 4 -20.83 -89.99 3.69
C SER A 4 -20.92 -88.47 3.72
N VAL A 5 -22.11 -87.93 3.51
CA VAL A 5 -22.34 -86.48 3.65
C VAL A 5 -21.84 -85.99 5.01
N ASP A 6 -21.85 -86.86 6.02
CA ASP A 6 -21.32 -86.57 7.35
C ASP A 6 -19.79 -86.51 7.41
N ASP A 7 -19.07 -87.31 6.61
CA ASP A 7 -17.61 -87.25 6.51
C ASP A 7 -17.18 -85.96 5.81
N MET A 8 -17.86 -85.60 4.70
CA MET A 8 -17.61 -84.35 3.99
C MET A 8 -17.90 -83.12 4.86
N LYS A 9 -18.94 -83.17 5.70
CA LYS A 9 -19.23 -82.11 6.67
C LYS A 9 -18.15 -82.01 7.74
N ARG A 10 -17.61 -83.14 8.20
CA ARG A 10 -16.56 -83.15 9.23
C ARG A 10 -15.26 -82.60 8.67
N ASP A 11 -14.87 -83.02 7.48
CA ASP A 11 -13.63 -82.54 6.85
C ASP A 11 -13.72 -81.05 6.51
N ALA A 12 -14.87 -80.59 5.98
CA ALA A 12 -15.10 -79.15 5.76
C ALA A 12 -15.11 -78.35 7.07
N TYR A 13 -15.62 -78.94 8.17
CA TYR A 13 -15.59 -78.31 9.49
C TYR A 13 -14.17 -78.21 10.04
N ASP A 14 -13.37 -79.27 9.90
CA ASP A 14 -11.99 -79.31 10.38
C ASP A 14 -11.10 -78.36 9.56
N GLU A 15 -11.26 -78.28 8.25
CA GLU A 15 -10.52 -77.36 7.36
C GLU A 15 -10.90 -75.89 7.63
N LEU A 16 -12.19 -75.60 7.87
CA LEU A 16 -12.65 -74.28 8.32
C LEU A 16 -12.04 -73.91 9.67
N LYS A 17 -12.02 -74.86 10.62
CA LYS A 17 -11.47 -74.65 11.95
C LYS A 17 -9.97 -74.38 11.91
N GLN A 18 -9.24 -75.12 11.08
CA GLN A 18 -7.80 -74.96 10.92
C GLN A 18 -7.45 -73.61 10.28
N THR A 19 -8.20 -73.18 9.26
CA THR A 19 -8.06 -71.85 8.66
C THR A 19 -8.34 -70.74 9.68
N LEU A 20 -9.33 -70.94 10.57
CA LEU A 20 -9.64 -70.01 11.67
C LEU A 20 -8.55 -69.94 12.75
N GLU A 21 -7.81 -71.03 12.95
CA GLU A 21 -6.69 -71.11 13.91
C GLU A 21 -5.40 -70.50 13.33
N GLU A 22 -5.18 -70.57 12.01
CA GLU A 22 -4.02 -69.96 11.33
C GLU A 22 -4.15 -68.45 11.13
N GLU A 23 -5.35 -67.97 10.81
CA GLU A 23 -5.65 -66.55 10.76
C GLU A 23 -6.03 -66.08 12.17
N GLU A 24 -5.05 -65.82 13.05
CA GLU A 24 -5.27 -65.30 14.41
C GLU A 24 -6.30 -64.15 14.40
N LEU A 25 -7.58 -64.45 14.67
CA LEU A 25 -8.64 -63.45 14.64
C LEU A 25 -8.68 -62.73 15.98
N GLU A 26 -8.41 -61.44 15.95
CA GLU A 26 -8.50 -60.59 17.13
C GLU A 26 -9.80 -59.78 17.09
N VAL A 27 -10.46 -59.70 18.26
CA VAL A 27 -11.60 -58.82 18.46
C VAL A 27 -11.09 -57.53 19.07
N CYS A 28 -11.20 -56.42 18.34
CA CYS A 28 -10.74 -55.12 18.79
C CYS A 28 -11.81 -54.06 18.60
N GLU A 29 -11.83 -53.09 19.51
CA GLU A 29 -12.70 -51.93 19.43
C GLU A 29 -11.97 -50.80 18.69
N VAL A 30 -12.48 -50.39 17.53
CA VAL A 30 -11.94 -49.27 16.75
C VAL A 30 -13.04 -48.22 16.62
N MET A 31 -12.77 -47.02 17.13
CA MET A 31 -13.73 -45.89 17.11
C MET A 31 -15.10 -46.20 17.75
N GLY A 32 -15.17 -47.13 18.71
CA GLY A 32 -16.39 -47.49 19.44
C GLY A 32 -17.20 -48.67 18.86
N GLU A 33 -16.72 -49.28 17.77
CA GLU A 33 -17.31 -50.48 17.18
C GLU A 33 -16.36 -51.68 17.27
N LEU A 34 -16.91 -52.88 17.52
CA LEU A 34 -16.14 -54.13 17.63
C LEU A 34 -15.94 -54.76 16.26
N TYR A 35 -14.68 -54.95 15.89
CA TYR A 35 -14.27 -55.61 14.65
C TYR A 35 -13.58 -56.93 14.98
N VAL A 36 -13.90 -57.98 14.21
CA VAL A 36 -13.18 -59.26 14.24
C VAL A 36 -12.37 -59.36 12.97
N SER A 37 -11.05 -59.31 13.08
CA SER A 37 -10.17 -59.36 11.90
C SER A 37 -8.80 -59.96 12.24
N ASN A 38 -8.09 -60.35 11.20
CA ASN A 38 -6.70 -60.79 11.30
C ASN A 38 -5.79 -59.54 11.48
N PRO A 39 -4.78 -59.55 12.38
CA PRO A 39 -3.81 -58.48 12.61
C PRO A 39 -3.22 -57.84 11.35
N ARG A 40 -3.05 -58.62 10.27
CA ARG A 40 -2.54 -58.12 8.98
C ARG A 40 -3.55 -57.22 8.23
N HIS A 41 -4.85 -57.42 8.45
CA HIS A 41 -5.95 -56.69 7.81
C HIS A 41 -6.60 -55.66 8.74
N LEU A 42 -6.28 -55.66 10.04
CA LEU A 42 -6.74 -54.69 11.03
C LEU A 42 -6.44 -53.23 10.63
N GLY A 43 -5.36 -52.98 9.88
CA GLY A 43 -5.02 -51.64 9.38
C GLY A 43 -6.01 -51.04 8.37
N LEU A 44 -6.92 -51.86 7.83
CA LEU A 44 -8.01 -51.42 6.96
C LEU A 44 -9.31 -51.10 7.73
N ALA A 45 -9.40 -51.52 8.99
CA ALA A 45 -10.54 -51.20 9.84
C ALA A 45 -10.64 -49.69 10.06
N GLY A 46 -11.84 -49.13 9.95
CA GLY A 46 -12.07 -47.69 10.03
C GLY A 46 -11.59 -46.87 8.81
N LEU A 47 -11.01 -47.48 7.76
CA LEU A 47 -10.75 -46.77 6.50
C LEU A 47 -12.00 -46.14 5.87
N PRO A 48 -13.18 -46.80 5.86
CA PRO A 48 -14.40 -46.18 5.36
C PRO A 48 -14.80 -44.92 6.14
N ASP A 49 -14.58 -44.90 7.46
CA ASP A 49 -14.89 -43.75 8.30
C ASP A 49 -13.87 -42.62 8.11
N ARG A 50 -12.59 -42.96 7.95
CA ARG A 50 -11.54 -42.00 7.56
C ARG A 50 -11.81 -41.40 6.18
N LEU A 51 -12.28 -42.21 5.23
CA LEU A 51 -12.67 -41.75 3.90
C LEU A 51 -13.87 -40.80 3.98
N ARG A 52 -14.89 -41.16 4.77
CA ARG A 52 -16.06 -40.30 5.03
C ARG A 52 -15.67 -38.96 5.67
N ALA A 53 -14.72 -38.98 6.60
CA ALA A 53 -14.19 -37.77 7.22
C ALA A 53 -13.46 -36.89 6.19
N VAL A 54 -12.62 -37.47 5.33
CA VAL A 54 -11.93 -36.74 4.25
C VAL A 54 -12.91 -36.18 3.21
N GLU A 55 -13.96 -36.92 2.86
CA GLU A 55 -15.03 -36.45 1.96
C GLU A 55 -15.79 -35.26 2.56
N GLU A 56 -16.03 -35.28 3.88
CA GLU A 56 -16.66 -34.16 4.57
C GLU A 56 -15.72 -32.94 4.65
N ASP A 57 -14.44 -33.15 4.96
CA ASP A 57 -13.42 -32.09 4.92
C ASP A 57 -13.30 -31.48 3.52
N LEU A 58 -13.40 -32.30 2.46
CA LEU A 58 -13.38 -31.82 1.08
C LEU A 58 -14.58 -30.91 0.78
N ARG A 59 -15.79 -31.30 1.22
CA ARG A 59 -16.98 -30.45 1.08
C ARG A 59 -16.84 -29.12 1.80
N ILE A 60 -16.22 -29.12 2.99
CA ILE A 60 -15.95 -27.90 3.76
C ILE A 60 -14.98 -27.00 3.00
N VAL A 61 -13.90 -27.56 2.44
CA VAL A 61 -12.91 -26.82 1.64
C VAL A 61 -13.55 -26.24 0.38
N GLU A 62 -14.34 -27.02 -0.35
CA GLU A 62 -15.06 -26.55 -1.55
C GLU A 62 -16.01 -25.39 -1.23
N ALA A 63 -16.75 -25.47 -0.12
CA ALA A 63 -17.58 -24.38 0.36
C ALA A 63 -16.75 -23.13 0.71
N GLY A 64 -15.54 -23.31 1.28
CA GLY A 64 -14.60 -22.23 1.58
C GLY A 64 -14.00 -21.55 0.35
N VAL A 65 -13.72 -22.32 -0.72
CA VAL A 65 -13.29 -21.79 -2.02
C VAL A 65 -14.39 -20.94 -2.64
N ALA A 66 -15.61 -21.46 -2.72
CA ALA A 66 -16.76 -20.72 -3.25
C ALA A 66 -17.05 -19.43 -2.45
N ALA A 67 -16.85 -19.44 -1.14
CA ALA A 67 -16.95 -18.25 -0.30
C ALA A 67 -15.85 -17.22 -0.60
N SER A 68 -14.63 -17.67 -0.92
CA SER A 68 -13.49 -16.82 -1.28
C SER A 68 -13.65 -16.18 -2.66
N GLU A 69 -14.15 -16.92 -3.64
CA GLU A 69 -14.47 -16.40 -4.98
C GLU A 69 -15.51 -15.27 -4.91
N LYS A 70 -16.56 -15.43 -4.09
CA LYS A 70 -17.54 -14.37 -3.84
C LYS A 70 -16.90 -13.11 -3.23
N LYS A 71 -15.90 -13.26 -2.37
CA LYS A 71 -15.15 -12.12 -1.79
C LYS A 71 -14.25 -11.43 -2.82
N ILE A 72 -13.62 -12.19 -3.72
CA ILE A 72 -12.82 -11.64 -4.82
C ILE A 72 -13.72 -10.79 -5.73
N ALA A 73 -14.87 -11.31 -6.15
CA ALA A 73 -15.83 -10.58 -6.98
C ALA A 73 -16.32 -9.29 -6.30
N ALA A 74 -16.69 -9.35 -5.02
CA ALA A 74 -17.05 -8.16 -4.24
C ALA A 74 -15.91 -7.13 -4.12
N THR A 75 -14.65 -7.58 -4.16
CA THR A 75 -13.47 -6.70 -4.11
C THR A 75 -13.19 -6.05 -5.46
N GLU A 76 -13.35 -6.78 -6.56
CA GLU A 76 -13.26 -6.24 -7.93
C GLU A 76 -14.32 -5.16 -8.18
N GLU A 77 -15.56 -5.38 -7.72
CA GLU A 77 -16.63 -4.38 -7.77
C GLU A 77 -16.27 -3.12 -6.98
N LYS A 78 -15.72 -3.29 -5.77
CA LYS A 78 -15.24 -2.16 -4.96
C LYS A 78 -14.07 -1.41 -5.62
N ILE A 79 -13.16 -2.10 -6.31
CA ILE A 79 -12.08 -1.46 -7.10
C ILE A 79 -12.68 -0.64 -8.25
N ALA A 80 -13.73 -1.14 -8.91
CA ALA A 80 -14.41 -0.39 -9.96
C ALA A 80 -15.09 0.87 -9.41
N GLU A 81 -15.83 0.77 -8.29
CA GLU A 81 -16.46 1.92 -7.64
C GLU A 81 -15.43 2.97 -7.18
N LEU A 82 -14.29 2.54 -6.64
CA LEU A 82 -13.21 3.45 -6.25
C LEU A 82 -12.52 4.11 -7.44
N ASN A 83 -12.36 3.40 -8.56
CA ASN A 83 -11.88 3.99 -9.82
C ASN A 83 -12.85 5.07 -10.33
N ASP A 84 -14.16 4.91 -10.14
CA ASP A 84 -15.16 5.92 -10.48
C ASP A 84 -15.11 7.12 -9.52
N GLN A 85 -15.00 6.87 -8.21
CA GLN A 85 -14.82 7.93 -7.20
C GLN A 85 -13.53 8.74 -7.44
N VAL A 86 -12.41 8.09 -7.77
CA VAL A 86 -11.17 8.77 -8.22
C VAL A 86 -11.41 9.53 -9.53
N SER A 87 -12.21 8.97 -10.44
CA SER A 87 -12.59 9.65 -11.69
C SER A 87 -13.41 10.91 -11.45
N ILE A 88 -14.24 10.99 -10.38
CA ILE A 88 -15.03 12.18 -10.02
C ILE A 88 -14.28 13.15 -9.11
N LEU A 89 -13.42 12.68 -8.21
CA LEU A 89 -12.54 13.56 -7.44
C LEU A 89 -11.53 14.27 -8.35
N LYS A 90 -11.07 13.59 -9.41
CA LYS A 90 -10.42 14.22 -10.58
C LYS A 90 -11.28 15.34 -11.21
N LEU A 91 -12.61 15.29 -11.14
CA LEU A 91 -13.50 16.31 -11.73
C LEU A 91 -13.67 17.59 -10.89
N ALA A 92 -13.47 17.59 -9.57
CA ALA A 92 -13.93 18.73 -8.74
C ALA A 92 -13.16 19.04 -7.44
N GLY A 93 -11.94 18.53 -7.25
CA GLY A 93 -11.14 18.86 -6.06
C GLY A 93 -10.94 20.38 -5.86
N PRO A 94 -10.80 20.88 -4.62
CA PRO A 94 -10.46 22.28 -4.34
C PRO A 94 -9.22 22.74 -5.10
N ASP A 95 -8.22 21.87 -5.26
CA ASP A 95 -7.01 22.17 -6.04
C ASP A 95 -7.31 22.26 -7.54
N TYR A 96 -8.18 21.39 -8.06
CA TYR A 96 -8.68 21.52 -9.42
C TYR A 96 -9.46 22.83 -9.61
N LYS A 97 -10.32 23.23 -8.67
CA LYS A 97 -11.04 24.51 -8.70
C LYS A 97 -10.09 25.71 -8.62
N ARG A 98 -9.04 25.62 -7.79
CA ARG A 98 -7.98 26.64 -7.68
C ARG A 98 -7.22 26.84 -8.98
N VAL A 99 -7.10 25.82 -9.82
CA VAL A 99 -6.53 25.93 -11.18
C VAL A 99 -7.58 26.38 -12.21
N ARG A 100 -8.80 25.85 -12.13
CA ARG A 100 -9.85 26.07 -13.14
C ARG A 100 -10.57 27.42 -13.04
N ASN A 101 -10.75 27.96 -11.84
CA ASN A 101 -11.38 29.28 -11.66
C ASN A 101 -10.56 30.43 -12.28
N PRO A 102 -9.22 30.53 -12.04
CA PRO A 102 -8.40 31.53 -12.74
C PRO A 102 -8.52 31.40 -14.25
N PHE A 103 -8.49 30.17 -14.80
CA PHE A 103 -8.65 29.93 -16.24
C PHE A 103 -9.97 30.50 -16.79
N LEU A 104 -11.10 30.24 -16.12
CA LEU A 104 -12.41 30.74 -16.54
C LEU A 104 -12.48 32.28 -16.45
N SER A 105 -11.91 32.87 -15.41
CA SER A 105 -11.87 34.33 -15.22
C SER A 105 -10.95 35.03 -16.23
N VAL A 106 -9.80 34.43 -16.60
CA VAL A 106 -8.92 34.94 -17.67
C VAL A 106 -9.63 34.87 -19.03
N PHE A 107 -10.31 33.76 -19.33
CA PHE A 107 -11.07 33.62 -20.57
C PHE A 107 -12.18 34.68 -20.70
N LYS A 108 -12.91 34.90 -19.61
CA LYS A 108 -13.94 35.94 -19.52
C LYS A 108 -13.37 37.34 -19.79
N ARG A 109 -12.18 37.65 -19.28
CA ARG A 109 -11.47 38.93 -19.50
C ARG A 109 -10.97 39.08 -20.94
N ASP A 110 -10.22 38.09 -21.42
CA ASP A 110 -9.38 38.25 -22.61
C ASP A 110 -10.10 37.90 -23.90
N ILE A 111 -11.06 36.98 -23.85
CA ILE A 111 -11.78 36.50 -25.03
C ILE A 111 -13.18 37.10 -25.07
N MET A 112 -13.96 36.94 -23.98
CA MET A 112 -15.32 37.48 -23.93
C MET A 112 -15.36 39.00 -23.75
N LYS A 113 -14.21 39.62 -23.40
CA LYS A 113 -14.07 41.06 -23.13
C LYS A 113 -15.10 41.59 -22.12
N GLU A 114 -15.51 40.74 -21.19
CA GLU A 114 -16.46 41.09 -20.15
C GLU A 114 -15.75 41.81 -18.99
N THR A 115 -16.47 42.72 -18.34
CA THR A 115 -16.00 43.35 -17.10
C THR A 115 -15.92 42.32 -15.98
N LEU A 116 -14.70 42.11 -15.46
CA LEU A 116 -14.48 41.21 -14.34
C LEU A 116 -15.12 41.72 -13.05
N LYS A 117 -15.80 40.83 -12.33
CA LYS A 117 -16.22 41.07 -10.95
C LYS A 117 -15.03 40.94 -10.01
N GLN A 118 -15.16 41.45 -8.79
CA GLN A 118 -14.11 41.31 -7.79
C GLN A 118 -13.76 39.84 -7.50
N SER A 119 -14.76 38.94 -7.52
CA SER A 119 -14.53 37.49 -7.39
C SER A 119 -13.65 36.92 -8.50
N ASP A 120 -13.83 37.37 -9.75
CA ASP A 120 -13.01 36.92 -10.88
C ASP A 120 -11.55 37.38 -10.72
N ARG A 121 -11.34 38.59 -10.21
CA ARG A 121 -10.01 39.12 -9.91
C ARG A 121 -9.35 38.37 -8.76
N ASN A 122 -10.12 38.02 -7.73
CA ASN A 122 -9.64 37.23 -6.61
C ASN A 122 -9.21 35.83 -7.07
N PHE A 123 -9.98 35.16 -7.95
CA PHE A 123 -9.57 33.87 -8.50
C PHE A 123 -8.25 33.95 -9.27
N ILE A 124 -8.05 35.00 -10.07
CA ILE A 124 -6.79 35.22 -10.79
C ILE A 124 -5.63 35.46 -9.80
N ALA A 125 -5.85 36.30 -8.79
CA ALA A 125 -4.84 36.59 -7.79
C ALA A 125 -4.46 35.35 -6.95
N GLU A 126 -5.46 34.59 -6.49
CA GLU A 126 -5.24 33.34 -5.74
C GLU A 126 -4.51 32.29 -6.58
N GLY A 127 -4.88 32.12 -7.85
CA GLY A 127 -4.18 31.23 -8.77
C GLY A 127 -2.72 31.60 -8.96
N ASN A 128 -2.42 32.90 -9.05
CA ASN A 128 -1.05 33.39 -9.14
C ASN A 128 -0.28 33.14 -7.83
N VAL A 129 -0.88 33.42 -6.67
CA VAL A 129 -0.23 33.17 -5.36
C VAL A 129 0.15 31.70 -5.22
N ILE A 130 -0.73 30.77 -5.59
CA ILE A 130 -0.44 29.33 -5.52
C ILE A 130 0.74 28.98 -6.45
N ALA A 131 0.72 29.46 -7.70
CA ALA A 131 1.81 29.23 -8.65
C ALA A 131 3.15 29.85 -8.19
N HIS A 132 3.11 30.94 -7.43
CA HIS A 132 4.30 31.66 -6.96
C HIS A 132 4.76 31.24 -5.55
N SER A 133 3.99 30.43 -4.82
CA SER A 133 4.30 30.07 -3.42
C SER A 133 5.33 28.95 -3.28
N GLY A 134 5.58 28.19 -4.36
CA GLY A 134 6.40 26.98 -4.35
C GLY A 134 5.81 25.86 -3.50
N ASP A 135 5.91 24.61 -3.97
CA ASP A 135 5.60 23.42 -3.18
C ASP A 135 6.66 22.36 -3.47
N ALA A 136 7.78 22.42 -2.73
CA ALA A 136 8.94 21.58 -2.94
C ALA A 136 8.60 20.09 -2.89
N ALA A 137 7.65 19.69 -2.04
CA ALA A 137 7.25 18.29 -1.90
C ALA A 137 6.46 17.82 -3.13
N ILE A 138 5.44 18.57 -3.55
CA ILE A 138 4.65 18.22 -4.74
C ILE A 138 5.47 18.39 -6.02
N ASP A 139 6.25 19.46 -6.14
CA ASP A 139 7.09 19.72 -7.30
C ASP A 139 8.17 18.64 -7.47
N ALA A 140 8.69 18.06 -6.39
CA ALA A 140 9.66 16.97 -6.47
C ALA A 140 9.06 15.68 -7.05
N LEU A 141 7.74 15.49 -6.92
CA LEU A 141 7.02 14.38 -7.55
C LEU A 141 6.93 14.55 -9.07
N LEU A 142 6.99 15.78 -9.59
CA LEU A 142 7.02 16.04 -11.05
C LEU A 142 8.31 15.54 -11.72
N TYR A 143 9.34 15.24 -10.92
CA TYR A 143 10.61 14.64 -11.36
C TYR A 143 10.66 13.12 -11.10
N ASP A 144 9.53 12.49 -10.75
CA ASP A 144 9.43 11.05 -10.53
C ASP A 144 8.47 10.36 -11.52
N GLY A 145 8.65 9.06 -11.72
CA GLY A 145 7.75 8.26 -12.55
C GLY A 145 7.87 8.50 -14.05
N GLU A 146 6.82 8.10 -14.77
CA GLU A 146 6.71 8.18 -16.23
C GLU A 146 6.23 9.58 -16.66
N GLY A 147 6.84 10.15 -17.70
CA GLY A 147 6.55 11.54 -18.13
C GLY A 147 7.20 12.63 -17.26
N ARG A 148 8.12 12.26 -16.38
CA ARG A 148 8.82 13.17 -15.48
C ARG A 148 9.62 14.27 -16.20
N ARG A 149 9.75 15.41 -15.53
CA ARG A 149 10.67 16.49 -15.90
C ARG A 149 12.13 16.02 -15.87
N GLN A 150 12.96 16.58 -16.77
CA GLN A 150 14.40 16.24 -16.89
C GLN A 150 15.32 17.39 -16.49
N ASP A 151 14.77 18.59 -16.36
CA ASP A 151 15.47 19.82 -16.01
C ASP A 151 15.59 20.00 -14.49
N TRP A 152 16.07 18.96 -13.80
CA TRP A 152 16.19 18.93 -12.34
C TRP A 152 17.06 20.07 -11.79
N TYR A 153 17.97 20.63 -12.60
CA TYR A 153 18.76 21.81 -12.24
C TYR A 153 17.89 23.05 -11.99
N VAL A 154 16.71 23.15 -12.61
CA VAL A 154 15.74 24.22 -12.34
C VAL A 154 15.13 24.04 -10.96
N PHE A 155 14.80 22.81 -10.58
CA PHE A 155 14.33 22.49 -9.23
C PHE A 155 15.40 22.79 -8.18
N GLU A 156 16.66 22.41 -8.45
CA GLU A 156 17.77 22.74 -7.55
C GLU A 156 18.00 24.24 -7.43
N GLU A 157 17.89 25.02 -8.51
CA GLU A 157 18.00 26.48 -8.44
C GLU A 157 16.86 27.10 -7.61
N LEU A 158 15.66 26.53 -7.70
CA LEU A 158 14.47 27.03 -7.02
C LEU A 158 14.39 26.63 -5.55
N TYR A 159 14.81 25.41 -5.21
CA TYR A 159 14.64 24.82 -3.88
C TYR A 159 15.95 24.47 -3.17
N GLY A 160 17.10 24.50 -3.86
CA GLY A 160 18.43 24.27 -3.28
C GLY A 160 18.88 22.81 -3.13
N LEU A 161 17.98 21.86 -3.38
CA LEU A 161 18.22 20.41 -3.24
C LEU A 161 17.74 19.65 -4.48
N HIS A 162 18.36 18.51 -4.75
CA HIS A 162 17.91 17.62 -5.81
C HIS A 162 16.51 17.07 -5.47
N PRO A 163 15.58 16.93 -6.44
CA PRO A 163 14.22 16.49 -6.16
C PRO A 163 14.16 15.11 -5.50
N SER A 164 15.09 14.19 -5.81
CA SER A 164 15.15 12.87 -5.15
C SER A 164 15.45 12.95 -3.65
N ASP A 165 16.17 13.98 -3.21
CA ASP A 165 16.52 14.16 -1.80
C ASP A 165 15.38 14.84 -1.06
N VAL A 166 14.70 15.80 -1.69
CA VAL A 166 13.48 16.41 -1.14
C VAL A 166 12.40 15.38 -0.87
N ARG A 167 12.21 14.38 -1.74
CA ARG A 167 11.24 13.28 -1.53
C ARG A 167 11.52 12.41 -0.29
N LYS A 168 12.75 12.40 0.21
CA LYS A 168 13.13 11.63 1.40
C LYS A 168 12.86 12.41 2.69
N ILE A 169 12.64 13.72 2.59
CA ILE A 169 12.41 14.59 3.74
C ILE A 169 11.03 14.31 4.31
N THR A 170 10.99 14.00 5.60
CA THR A 170 9.75 13.67 6.32
C THR A 170 9.28 14.80 7.25
N HIS A 171 10.15 15.76 7.54
CA HIS A 171 9.87 16.86 8.48
C HIS A 171 9.48 18.14 7.72
N GLY A 172 8.29 18.66 8.04
CA GLY A 172 7.67 19.77 7.33
C GLY A 172 8.44 21.09 7.46
N GLU A 173 9.20 21.27 8.53
CA GLU A 173 9.98 22.48 8.79
C GLU A 173 11.02 22.74 7.70
N THR A 174 11.66 21.70 7.18
CA THR A 174 12.61 21.85 6.07
C THR A 174 11.91 22.12 4.78
N ILE A 175 10.79 21.45 4.50
CA ILE A 175 9.97 21.71 3.32
C ILE A 175 9.53 23.19 3.31
N GLU A 176 9.13 23.74 4.44
CA GLU A 176 8.79 25.17 4.57
C GLU A 176 9.98 26.11 4.31
N VAL A 177 11.19 25.73 4.74
CA VAL A 177 12.40 26.49 4.42
C VAL A 177 12.70 26.47 2.91
N LEU A 178 12.53 25.32 2.24
CA LEU A 178 12.68 25.22 0.78
C LEU A 178 11.62 26.06 0.05
N ASN A 179 10.34 25.95 0.46
CA ASN A 179 9.23 26.74 -0.09
C ASN A 179 9.48 28.23 0.11
N ARG A 180 10.00 28.64 1.28
CA ARG A 180 10.38 30.02 1.54
C ARG A 180 11.46 30.50 0.58
N HIS A 181 12.48 29.70 0.30
CA HIS A 181 13.50 30.05 -0.69
C HIS A 181 12.90 30.26 -2.09
N ALA A 182 12.01 29.37 -2.53
CA ALA A 182 11.30 29.54 -3.79
C ALA A 182 10.48 30.85 -3.83
N ARG A 183 9.79 31.20 -2.73
CA ARG A 183 9.07 32.47 -2.60
C ARG A 183 9.98 33.69 -2.69
N VAL A 184 11.14 33.66 -2.03
CA VAL A 184 12.11 34.76 -2.09
C VAL A 184 12.68 34.89 -3.50
N LYS A 185 13.05 33.78 -4.15
CA LYS A 185 13.49 33.76 -5.57
C LYS A 185 12.43 34.31 -6.52
N ALA A 186 11.15 33.97 -6.31
CA ALA A 186 10.06 34.41 -7.18
C ALA A 186 9.73 35.89 -7.05
N ASN A 187 9.86 36.46 -5.85
CA ASN A 187 9.53 37.86 -5.56
C ASN A 187 10.73 38.81 -5.65
N ASP A 188 11.95 38.28 -5.56
CA ASP A 188 13.24 38.98 -5.58
C ASP A 188 13.26 40.30 -4.76
N PRO A 189 12.96 40.25 -3.45
CA PRO A 189 12.94 41.45 -2.62
C PRO A 189 14.35 42.05 -2.46
N PRO A 190 14.48 43.37 -2.23
CA PRO A 190 15.77 44.04 -2.06
C PRO A 190 16.67 43.42 -0.96
N GLU A 191 16.07 42.83 0.07
CA GLU A 191 16.75 42.20 1.21
C GLU A 191 17.10 40.72 0.96
N ALA A 192 16.81 40.15 -0.21
CA ALA A 192 16.98 38.73 -0.51
C ALA A 192 18.42 38.21 -0.35
N GLU A 193 19.42 39.07 -0.55
CA GLU A 193 20.84 38.70 -0.48
C GLU A 193 21.23 38.10 0.88
N GLU A 194 20.73 38.67 1.98
CA GLU A 194 21.00 38.14 3.32
C GLU A 194 20.31 36.79 3.53
N PHE A 195 19.10 36.63 3.00
CA PHE A 195 18.39 35.35 3.03
C PHE A 195 19.16 34.28 2.25
N TYR A 196 19.59 34.56 1.01
CA TYR A 196 20.34 33.60 0.19
C TYR A 196 21.64 33.17 0.86
N ARG A 197 22.37 34.09 1.52
CA ARG A 197 23.58 33.74 2.28
C ARG A 197 23.27 32.77 3.42
N ARG A 198 22.26 33.04 4.25
CA ARG A 198 21.89 32.14 5.35
C ARG A 198 21.34 30.81 4.85
N PHE A 199 20.60 30.84 3.75
CA PHE A 199 20.04 29.66 3.11
C PHE A 199 21.14 28.74 2.58
N ALA A 200 22.18 29.30 1.96
CA ALA A 200 23.35 28.54 1.52
C ALA A 200 24.07 27.86 2.69
N VAL A 201 24.20 28.52 3.85
CA VAL A 201 24.77 27.91 5.06
C VAL A 201 23.91 26.75 5.55
N PHE A 202 22.59 26.94 5.61
CA PHE A 202 21.66 25.88 5.97
C PHE A 202 21.76 24.68 5.04
N LEU A 203 21.71 24.88 3.72
CA LEU A 203 21.82 23.81 2.74
C LEU A 203 23.15 23.05 2.85
N ALA A 204 24.25 23.77 3.03
CA ALA A 204 25.57 23.15 3.15
C ALA A 204 25.68 22.27 4.41
N ALA A 205 25.02 22.65 5.50
CA ALA A 205 24.91 21.83 6.70
C ALA A 205 23.96 20.65 6.49
N PHE A 206 22.77 20.91 5.96
CA PHE A 206 21.72 19.90 5.72
C PHE A 206 22.17 18.78 4.77
N LYS A 207 22.91 19.11 3.70
CA LYS A 207 23.45 18.11 2.74
C LYS A 207 24.41 17.10 3.36
N ARG A 208 24.91 17.34 4.59
CA ARG A 208 25.79 16.42 5.33
C ARG A 208 25.01 15.48 6.26
N GLU A 209 23.73 15.76 6.47
CA GLU A 209 22.83 14.98 7.31
C GLU A 209 22.10 13.93 6.48
N ASP A 210 21.55 12.91 7.16
CA ASP A 210 20.54 12.04 6.54
C ASP A 210 19.23 12.83 6.36
N PRO A 211 18.71 12.99 5.12
CA PRO A 211 17.46 13.71 4.87
C PRO A 211 16.24 13.17 5.63
N VAL A 212 16.27 11.90 6.05
CA VAL A 212 15.20 11.28 6.85
C VAL A 212 15.29 11.69 8.32
N SER A 213 16.48 12.05 8.80
CA SER A 213 16.71 12.42 10.19
C SER A 213 16.22 13.86 10.46
N ASN A 214 15.49 14.03 11.55
CA ASN A 214 15.03 15.34 11.97
C ASN A 214 16.11 16.03 12.81
N TYR A 215 16.91 16.90 12.17
CA TYR A 215 17.98 17.65 12.83
C TYR A 215 17.51 18.58 13.96
N LEU A 216 16.21 18.89 14.04
CA LEU A 216 15.66 19.70 15.14
C LEU A 216 15.68 18.96 16.48
N LEU A 217 15.79 17.62 16.45
CA LEU A 217 15.89 16.79 17.66
C LEU A 217 17.32 16.71 18.21
N TYR A 218 18.33 17.13 17.43
CA TYR A 218 19.72 17.17 17.88
C TYR A 218 19.97 18.31 18.85
N ASP A 219 21.13 18.30 19.50
CA ASP A 219 21.53 19.39 20.38
C ASP A 219 21.66 20.74 19.65
N HIS A 220 21.78 21.82 20.43
CA HIS A 220 21.92 23.18 19.92
C HIS A 220 23.29 23.44 19.25
N THR A 221 24.23 22.51 19.36
CA THR A 221 25.52 22.57 18.65
C THR A 221 25.45 21.96 17.25
N ASN A 222 24.35 21.28 16.90
CA ASN A 222 24.15 20.80 15.54
C ASN A 222 24.12 21.98 14.54
N PRO A 223 24.99 21.96 13.51
CA PRO A 223 25.14 23.09 12.60
C PRO A 223 23.89 23.34 11.74
N THR A 224 23.17 22.28 11.37
CA THR A 224 21.95 22.36 10.56
C THR A 224 20.81 23.01 11.35
N ARG A 225 20.64 22.59 12.62
CA ARG A 225 19.68 23.21 13.55
C ARG A 225 20.01 24.68 13.80
N ALA A 226 21.27 25.01 14.04
CA ALA A 226 21.68 26.40 14.25
C ALA A 226 21.39 27.28 13.01
N ALA A 227 21.75 26.79 11.82
CA ALA A 227 21.51 27.51 10.56
C ALA A 227 20.00 27.69 10.28
N TYR A 228 19.18 26.70 10.62
CA TYR A 228 17.72 26.79 10.54
C TYR A 228 17.16 27.94 11.38
N TRP A 229 17.56 28.06 12.65
CA TRP A 229 17.09 29.15 13.51
C TRP A 229 17.56 30.53 13.02
N CYS A 230 18.81 30.63 12.56
CA CYS A 230 19.32 31.87 11.96
C CYS A 230 18.52 32.30 10.71
N LEU A 231 17.97 31.35 9.93
CA LEU A 231 17.10 31.65 8.79
C LEU A 231 15.73 32.18 9.22
N LEU A 232 15.16 31.62 10.28
CA LEU A 232 13.84 32.02 10.77
C LEU A 232 13.83 33.42 11.39
N GLU A 233 14.94 33.87 11.96
CA GLU A 233 15.07 35.21 12.53
C GLU A 233 14.98 36.33 11.48
N LEU A 234 15.20 36.03 10.20
CA LEU A 234 15.02 37.00 9.12
C LEU A 234 13.53 37.23 8.86
N GLN A 235 13.10 38.49 8.91
CA GLN A 235 11.78 38.91 8.44
C GLN A 235 11.92 39.39 6.99
N ILE A 236 11.65 38.47 6.06
CA ILE A 236 11.55 38.63 4.61
C ILE A 236 10.27 37.94 4.18
#